data_AF-A0AAD8JKQ6-F1
#
_entry.id   AF-A0AAD8JKQ6-F1
#
_cell.length_a   1.000
_cell.length_b   1.000
_cell.length_c   1.000
_cell.angle_alpha   90.00
_cell.angle_beta   90.00
_cell.angle_gamma   90.00
#
_symmetry.space_group_name_H-M   'P 1'
#
loop_
_entity.id
_entity.type
_entity.pdbx_description
1 polymer ?
#
loop_
_entity_poly.entity_id
_entity_poly.type
_entity_poly.pdbx_seq_one_letter_code
_entity_poly.pdbx_strand_id
1 'polypeptide(L)'
;MASFKSEAEVAPGSTPPSSRSVDAINTGLVKAGDTRRKEKRLLQFFLPQAVAISFLSITLAFMWQFTVRMWPKFMVYIILWSSFLLTLSAGILLICFQKPPTDGVGVALIMFSICNGLYSCWVTPRINFCCKVLIKSLEPVSKFHDLNEPTYWMLGAGFIWMLVWMFAIIGSLNFYFTPLVITALVLSLAWTTEVMRNVANQTVSRVIALYYLRGMQSNTQFCFQRALSKNLGSACLGSLFVPAIEFLRIIARALNLIEGEDEFMFSCPNLSANH
;
A
#
# COMPACT_ATOMS: atom_id res chain seq x y z
N MET A 1 -44.45 -52.84 -74.86
CA MET A 1 -43.42 -52.39 -75.82
C MET A 1 -42.69 -51.21 -75.17
N ALA A 2 -41.38 -51.38 -74.93
CA ALA A 2 -40.31 -50.41 -74.59
C ALA A 2 -40.68 -49.08 -73.86
N SER A 3 -40.19 -48.78 -72.65
CA SER A 3 -38.81 -48.51 -72.15
C SER A 3 -38.34 -47.05 -72.29
N PHE A 4 -37.60 -46.61 -71.24
CA PHE A 4 -36.79 -45.39 -70.99
C PHE A 4 -37.47 -44.29 -70.17
N LYS A 5 -37.22 -44.13 -68.85
CA LYS A 5 -35.98 -43.92 -68.06
C LYS A 5 -35.34 -42.54 -68.32
N SER A 6 -35.48 -41.64 -67.34
CA SER A 6 -34.52 -40.58 -67.05
C SER A 6 -34.41 -40.40 -65.54
N GLU A 7 -33.35 -40.97 -64.99
CA GLU A 7 -32.79 -40.72 -63.67
C GLU A 7 -31.80 -39.55 -63.82
N ALA A 8 -31.90 -38.56 -62.94
CA ALA A 8 -30.84 -37.62 -62.58
C ALA A 8 -31.35 -36.87 -61.34
N GLU A 9 -30.62 -36.60 -60.27
CA GLU A 9 -29.36 -37.06 -59.72
C GLU A 9 -29.38 -36.51 -58.29
N VAL A 10 -29.07 -37.33 -57.30
CA VAL A 10 -29.01 -36.93 -55.90
C VAL A 10 -27.74 -36.12 -55.65
N ALA A 11 -27.87 -34.87 -55.18
CA ALA A 11 -26.78 -34.14 -54.54
C ALA A 11 -26.98 -34.18 -53.01
N PRO A 12 -25.97 -34.62 -52.22
CA PRO A 12 -26.10 -34.74 -50.78
C PRO A 12 -25.64 -33.46 -50.07
N GLY A 13 -26.35 -33.08 -49.01
CA GLY A 13 -25.75 -32.30 -47.92
C GLY A 13 -26.19 -30.85 -47.81
N SER A 14 -27.24 -30.64 -47.02
CA SER A 14 -27.24 -29.62 -45.98
C SER A 14 -28.37 -29.95 -45.01
N THR A 15 -28.08 -30.83 -44.04
CA THR A 15 -28.94 -30.98 -42.87
C THR A 15 -29.02 -29.61 -42.17
N PRO A 16 -30.23 -29.06 -41.93
CA PRO A 16 -30.35 -27.82 -41.18
C PRO A 16 -29.71 -28.05 -39.81
N PRO A 17 -28.94 -27.08 -39.27
CA PRO A 17 -28.37 -27.22 -37.94
C PRO A 17 -29.52 -27.55 -36.98
N SER A 18 -29.39 -28.66 -36.23
CA SER A 18 -30.46 -29.10 -35.33
C SER A 18 -30.92 -27.91 -34.50
N SER A 19 -32.23 -27.72 -34.35
CA SER A 19 -32.82 -26.60 -33.60
C SER A 19 -32.12 -26.37 -32.26
N ARG A 20 -31.71 -27.47 -31.62
CA ARG A 20 -30.93 -27.53 -30.40
C ARG A 20 -29.57 -26.79 -30.45
N SER A 21 -28.89 -26.76 -31.60
CA SER A 21 -27.63 -26.02 -31.79
C SER A 21 -27.84 -24.53 -32.02
N VAL A 22 -28.91 -24.15 -32.73
CA VAL A 22 -29.26 -22.73 -32.97
C VAL A 22 -29.75 -22.11 -31.66
N ASP A 23 -30.51 -22.86 -30.86
CA ASP A 23 -30.95 -22.45 -29.53
C ASP A 23 -29.75 -22.31 -28.57
N ALA A 24 -28.78 -23.23 -28.62
CA ALA A 24 -27.56 -23.12 -27.83
C ALA A 24 -26.72 -21.87 -28.20
N ILE A 25 -26.62 -21.56 -29.50
CA ILE A 25 -25.91 -20.37 -30.00
C ILE A 25 -26.64 -19.09 -29.58
N ASN A 26 -27.96 -19.01 -29.77
CA ASN A 26 -28.76 -17.86 -29.35
C ASN A 26 -28.71 -17.65 -27.84
N THR A 27 -28.80 -18.73 -27.05
CA THR A 27 -28.70 -18.66 -25.59
C THR A 27 -27.31 -18.19 -25.15
N GLY A 28 -26.25 -18.64 -25.84
CA GLY A 28 -24.88 -18.18 -25.63
C GLY A 28 -24.68 -16.70 -25.97
N LEU A 29 -25.23 -16.23 -27.09
CA LEU A 29 -25.18 -14.84 -27.53
C LEU A 29 -25.95 -13.91 -26.59
N VAL A 30 -27.14 -14.32 -26.14
CA VAL A 30 -27.94 -13.58 -25.16
C VAL A 30 -27.25 -13.51 -23.81
N LYS A 31 -26.65 -14.62 -23.35
CA LYS A 31 -25.92 -14.67 -22.07
C LYS A 31 -24.63 -13.83 -22.12
N ALA A 32 -23.90 -13.86 -23.23
CA ALA A 32 -22.74 -13.01 -23.45
C ALA A 32 -23.11 -11.51 -23.51
N GLY A 33 -24.24 -11.19 -24.17
CA GLY A 33 -24.78 -9.83 -24.23
C GLY A 33 -25.23 -9.29 -22.87
N ASP A 34 -25.88 -10.13 -22.06
CA ASP A 34 -26.34 -9.74 -20.73
C ASP A 34 -25.19 -9.59 -19.72
N THR A 35 -24.14 -10.42 -19.84
CA THR A 35 -22.91 -10.30 -19.04
C THR A 35 -22.17 -9.01 -19.38
N ARG A 36 -21.97 -8.71 -20.67
CA ARG A 36 -21.33 -7.46 -21.13
C ARG A 36 -22.15 -6.22 -20.73
N ARG A 37 -23.48 -6.32 -20.72
CA ARG A 37 -24.37 -5.22 -20.29
C ARG A 37 -24.32 -5.00 -18.77
N LYS A 38 -24.18 -6.07 -17.96
CA LYS A 38 -23.99 -5.97 -16.51
C LYS A 38 -22.62 -5.37 -16.17
N GLU A 39 -21.55 -5.83 -16.81
CA GLU A 39 -20.20 -5.25 -16.64
C GLU A 39 -20.17 -3.76 -17.00
N LYS A 40 -20.78 -3.38 -18.12
CA LYS A 40 -20.83 -1.98 -18.55
C LYS A 40 -21.61 -1.10 -17.56
N ARG A 41 -22.66 -1.64 -16.95
CA ARG A 41 -23.46 -0.95 -15.92
C ARG A 41 -22.71 -0.81 -14.60
N LEU A 42 -21.97 -1.85 -14.20
CA LEU A 42 -21.10 -1.81 -13.03
C LEU A 42 -19.96 -0.81 -13.23
N LEU A 43 -19.28 -0.85 -14.38
CA LEU A 43 -18.26 0.13 -14.75
C LEU A 43 -18.82 1.56 -14.72
N GLN A 44 -20.00 1.81 -15.29
CA GLN A 44 -20.60 3.15 -15.25
C GLN A 44 -20.95 3.64 -13.85
N PHE A 45 -21.23 2.75 -12.89
CA PHE A 45 -21.56 3.14 -11.52
C PHE A 45 -20.32 3.27 -10.62
N PHE A 46 -19.34 2.38 -10.78
CA PHE A 46 -18.10 2.39 -9.99
C PHE A 46 -17.07 3.41 -10.48
N LEU A 47 -17.05 3.73 -11.77
CA LEU A 47 -16.04 4.63 -12.36
C LEU A 47 -16.18 6.08 -11.88
N PRO A 48 -17.37 6.70 -11.79
CA PRO A 48 -17.54 8.03 -11.19
C PRO A 48 -17.11 8.07 -9.71
N GLN A 49 -17.44 7.01 -8.97
CA GLN A 49 -17.08 6.90 -7.55
C GLN A 49 -15.56 6.75 -7.36
N ALA A 50 -14.92 5.94 -8.18
CA ALA A 50 -13.46 5.75 -8.15
C ALA A 50 -12.71 7.04 -8.53
N VAL A 51 -13.19 7.78 -9.52
CA VAL A 51 -12.63 9.09 -9.91
C VAL A 51 -12.78 10.10 -8.78
N ALA A 52 -13.95 10.17 -8.14
CA ALA A 52 -14.20 11.07 -7.02
C ALA A 52 -13.28 10.78 -5.82
N ILE A 53 -13.12 9.51 -5.44
CA ILE A 53 -12.21 9.10 -4.34
C ILE A 53 -10.76 9.42 -4.69
N SER A 54 -10.36 9.20 -5.94
CA SER A 54 -9.00 9.51 -6.41
C SER A 54 -8.71 11.00 -6.33
N PHE A 55 -9.64 11.84 -6.78
CA PHE A 55 -9.50 13.29 -6.72
C PHE A 55 -9.43 13.79 -5.27
N LEU A 56 -10.30 13.25 -4.40
CA LEU A 56 -10.30 13.58 -2.97
C LEU A 56 -8.97 13.18 -2.31
N SER A 57 -8.45 11.99 -2.63
CA SER A 57 -7.15 11.53 -2.12
C SER A 57 -6.00 12.45 -2.52
N ILE A 58 -5.96 12.91 -3.78
CA ILE A 58 -4.93 13.83 -4.27
C ILE A 58 -5.00 15.16 -3.50
N THR A 59 -6.18 15.77 -3.42
CA THR A 59 -6.35 17.04 -2.70
C THR A 59 -5.99 16.92 -1.23
N LEU A 60 -6.38 15.82 -0.58
CA LEU A 60 -6.04 15.53 0.81
C LEU A 60 -4.53 15.35 0.98
N ALA A 61 -3.85 14.65 0.06
CA ALA A 61 -2.40 14.46 0.11
C ALA A 61 -1.64 15.78 -0.03
N PHE A 62 -2.03 16.65 -0.96
CA PHE A 62 -1.42 17.98 -1.09
C PHE A 62 -1.68 18.85 0.14
N MET A 63 -2.92 18.88 0.62
CA MET A 63 -3.30 19.60 1.83
C MET A 63 -2.51 19.10 3.05
N TRP A 64 -2.31 17.80 3.16
CA TRP A 64 -1.52 17.18 4.21
C TRP A 64 -0.06 17.61 4.16
N GLN A 65 0.58 17.53 2.99
CA GLN A 65 1.97 17.97 2.79
C GLN A 65 2.16 19.45 3.11
N PHE A 66 1.21 20.30 2.69
CA PHE A 66 1.23 21.72 3.01
C PHE A 66 1.09 21.97 4.51
N THR A 67 0.15 21.30 5.16
CA THR A 67 -0.16 21.53 6.58
C THR A 67 0.97 21.05 7.50
N VAL A 68 1.63 19.93 7.18
CA VAL A 68 2.83 19.44 7.91
C VAL A 68 3.95 20.48 7.95
N ARG A 69 4.13 21.23 6.86
CA ARG A 69 5.18 22.27 6.76
C ARG A 69 4.79 23.54 7.51
N MET A 70 3.52 23.93 7.47
CA MET A 70 3.05 25.18 8.04
C MET A 70 2.78 25.07 9.55
N TRP A 71 2.24 23.94 10.02
CA TRP A 71 1.84 23.69 11.41
C TRP A 71 2.34 22.34 11.94
N PRO A 72 3.67 22.10 12.02
CA PRO A 72 4.23 20.81 12.40
C PRO A 72 3.80 20.34 13.79
N LYS A 73 3.68 21.26 14.76
CA LYS A 73 3.23 20.93 16.13
C LYS A 73 1.84 20.31 16.13
N PHE A 74 0.90 20.95 15.46
CA PHE A 74 -0.49 20.50 15.38
C PHE A 74 -0.60 19.19 14.59
N MET A 75 0.15 19.09 13.50
CA MET A 75 0.14 17.92 12.63
C MET A 75 0.63 16.65 13.32
N VAL A 76 1.64 16.72 14.19
CA VAL A 76 2.09 15.54 14.96
C VAL A 76 0.97 14.98 15.85
N TYR A 77 0.19 15.85 16.51
CA TYR A 77 -0.97 15.41 17.28
C TYR A 77 -2.05 14.79 16.38
N ILE A 78 -2.33 15.42 15.24
CA ILE A 78 -3.29 14.88 14.27
C ILE A 78 -2.84 13.51 13.77
N ILE A 79 -1.58 13.32 13.40
CA ILE A 79 -1.06 12.04 12.89
C ILE A 79 -1.28 10.91 13.91
N LEU A 80 -0.92 11.15 15.18
CA LEU A 80 -1.03 10.15 16.24
C LEU A 80 -2.49 9.77 16.50
N TRP A 81 -3.38 10.76 16.65
CA TRP A 81 -4.79 10.51 16.95
C TRP A 81 -5.62 10.06 15.74
N SER A 82 -5.31 10.55 14.53
CA SER A 82 -6.01 10.12 13.31
C SER A 82 -5.77 8.65 13.01
N SER A 83 -4.57 8.13 13.27
CA SER A 83 -4.26 6.71 13.09
C SER A 83 -5.15 5.82 13.95
N PHE A 84 -5.36 6.20 15.21
CA PHE A 84 -6.32 5.55 16.10
C PHE A 84 -7.76 5.61 15.55
N LEU A 85 -8.25 6.80 15.23
CA LEU A 85 -9.64 6.99 14.78
C LEU A 85 -9.94 6.27 13.46
N LEU A 86 -9.00 6.31 12.50
CA LEU A 86 -9.15 5.66 11.21
C LEU A 86 -9.11 4.13 11.31
N THR A 87 -8.22 3.58 12.15
CA THR A 87 -8.16 2.13 12.35
C THR A 87 -9.37 1.59 13.13
N LEU A 88 -9.84 2.34 14.15
CA LEU A 88 -11.06 2.00 14.89
C LEU A 88 -12.29 2.00 13.98
N SER A 89 -12.48 3.08 13.21
CA SER A 89 -13.63 3.21 12.31
C SER A 89 -13.63 2.14 11.22
N ALA A 90 -12.46 1.83 10.63
CA ALA A 90 -12.33 0.73 9.69
C ALA A 90 -12.70 -0.63 10.32
N GLY A 91 -12.24 -0.91 11.55
CA GLY A 91 -12.60 -2.13 12.28
C GLY A 91 -14.10 -2.24 12.55
N ILE A 92 -14.74 -1.17 13.01
CA ILE A 92 -16.19 -1.13 13.26
C ILE A 92 -16.97 -1.34 11.97
N LEU A 93 -16.60 -0.66 10.88
CA LEU A 93 -17.27 -0.80 9.59
C LEU A 93 -17.18 -2.25 9.05
N LEU A 94 -16.02 -2.89 9.19
CA LEU A 94 -15.83 -4.28 8.76
C LEU A 94 -16.74 -5.25 9.50
N ILE A 95 -16.91 -5.07 10.82
CA ILE A 95 -17.84 -5.88 11.63
C ILE A 95 -19.30 -5.57 11.26
N CYS A 96 -19.64 -4.30 11.01
CA CYS A 96 -21.00 -3.91 10.66
C CYS A 96 -21.47 -4.49 9.31
N PHE A 97 -20.56 -4.73 8.35
CA PHE A 97 -20.90 -5.30 7.06
C PHE A 97 -21.09 -6.83 7.06
N GLN A 98 -20.90 -7.52 8.20
CA GLN A 98 -21.26 -8.93 8.44
C GLN A 98 -20.86 -9.89 7.30
N LYS A 99 -19.64 -9.74 6.78
CA LYS A 99 -19.09 -10.64 5.77
C LYS A 99 -18.29 -11.73 6.53
N PRO A 100 -18.70 -13.02 6.45
CA PRO A 100 -18.08 -14.11 7.21
C PRO A 100 -16.54 -14.19 7.12
N PRO A 101 -15.89 -13.89 5.97
CA PRO A 101 -14.42 -13.94 5.90
C PRO A 101 -13.70 -12.71 6.49
N THR A 102 -14.40 -11.61 6.82
CA THR A 102 -13.75 -10.36 7.26
C THR A 102 -13.93 -10.05 8.74
N ASP A 103 -14.76 -10.79 9.46
CA ASP A 103 -15.05 -10.54 10.88
C ASP A 103 -13.79 -10.62 11.75
N GLY A 104 -12.92 -11.62 11.50
CA GLY A 104 -11.65 -11.75 12.20
C GLY A 104 -10.70 -10.56 11.97
N VAL A 105 -10.68 -10.01 10.76
CA VAL A 105 -9.86 -8.82 10.42
C VAL A 105 -10.40 -7.58 11.14
N GLY A 106 -11.72 -7.43 11.24
CA GLY A 106 -12.35 -6.34 11.98
C GLY A 106 -11.98 -6.34 13.46
N VAL A 107 -12.05 -7.50 14.12
CA VAL A 107 -11.65 -7.65 15.53
C VAL A 107 -10.16 -7.34 15.72
N ALA A 108 -9.30 -7.84 14.84
CA ALA A 108 -7.87 -7.56 14.90
C ALA A 108 -7.56 -6.05 14.76
N LEU A 109 -8.28 -5.35 13.87
CA LEU A 109 -8.12 -3.90 13.69
C LEU A 109 -8.57 -3.10 14.91
N ILE A 110 -9.64 -3.52 15.60
CA ILE A 110 -10.08 -2.89 16.85
C ILE A 110 -9.02 -3.07 17.94
N MET A 111 -8.50 -4.30 18.11
CA MET A 111 -7.42 -4.56 19.07
C MET A 111 -6.18 -3.72 18.75
N PHE A 112 -5.78 -3.66 17.49
CA PHE A 112 -4.67 -2.82 17.03
C PHE A 112 -4.92 -1.33 17.30
N SER A 113 -6.16 -0.86 17.10
CA SER A 113 -6.54 0.51 17.42
C SER A 113 -6.38 0.79 18.91
N ILE A 114 -6.85 -0.09 19.81
CA ILE A 114 -6.68 0.09 21.26
C ILE A 114 -5.21 0.23 21.63
N CYS A 115 -4.35 -0.65 21.08
CA CYS A 115 -2.89 -0.55 21.28
C CYS A 115 -2.32 0.78 20.77
N ASN A 116 -2.74 1.27 19.60
CA ASN A 116 -2.31 2.58 19.07
C ASN A 116 -2.79 3.75 19.92
N GLY A 117 -4.00 3.68 20.48
CA GLY A 117 -4.52 4.67 21.40
C GLY A 117 -3.69 4.75 22.67
N LEU A 118 -3.39 3.59 23.28
CA LEU A 118 -2.51 3.49 24.45
C LEU A 118 -1.09 4.01 24.15
N TYR A 119 -0.54 3.64 22.99
CA TYR A 119 0.76 4.15 22.53
C TYR A 119 0.75 5.67 22.36
N SER A 120 -0.33 6.23 21.80
CA SER A 120 -0.49 7.68 21.62
C SER A 120 -0.53 8.41 22.96
N CYS A 121 -1.20 7.86 23.97
CA CYS A 121 -1.18 8.40 25.33
C CYS A 121 0.23 8.36 25.94
N TRP A 122 0.95 7.24 25.77
CA TRP A 122 2.30 7.08 26.31
C TRP A 122 3.35 7.98 25.65
N VAL A 123 3.23 8.23 24.34
CA VAL A 123 4.18 9.07 23.59
C VAL A 123 3.90 10.56 23.75
N THR A 124 2.72 10.96 24.24
CA THR A 124 2.29 12.36 24.36
C THR A 124 3.31 13.28 25.04
N PRO A 125 3.97 12.89 26.15
CA PRO A 125 5.01 13.70 26.78
C PRO A 125 6.25 13.93 25.89
N ARG A 126 6.57 12.98 25.00
CA ARG A 126 7.74 13.01 24.10
C ARG A 126 7.48 13.81 22.81
N ILE A 127 6.22 14.15 22.51
CA ILE A 127 5.84 14.91 21.30
C ILE A 127 6.57 16.25 21.23
N ASN A 128 6.76 16.93 22.36
CA ASN A 128 7.44 18.24 22.38
C ASN A 128 8.88 18.18 21.86
N PHE A 129 9.61 17.10 22.16
CA PHE A 129 10.96 16.89 21.64
C PHE A 129 10.92 16.61 20.13
N CYS A 130 10.03 15.70 19.69
CA CYS A 130 9.83 15.39 18.28
C CYS A 130 9.49 16.65 17.45
N CYS A 131 8.58 17.50 17.94
CA CYS A 131 8.20 18.74 17.28
C CYS A 131 9.37 19.72 17.15
N LYS A 132 10.24 19.84 18.16
CA LYS A 132 11.44 20.71 18.08
C LYS A 132 12.40 20.20 17.00
N VAL A 133 12.66 18.89 16.97
CA VAL A 133 13.50 18.26 15.94
C VAL A 133 12.89 18.45 14.54
N LEU A 134 11.58 18.24 14.40
CA LEU A 134 10.85 18.41 13.14
C LEU A 134 10.92 19.86 12.63
N ILE A 135 10.67 20.85 13.49
CA ILE A 135 10.79 22.28 13.13
C ILE A 135 12.21 22.60 12.67
N LYS A 136 13.23 22.12 13.40
CA LYS A 136 14.63 22.32 13.03
C LYS A 136 15.02 21.64 11.72
N SER A 137 14.40 20.51 11.40
CA SER A 137 14.60 19.84 10.11
C SER A 137 13.92 20.55 8.93
N LEU A 138 12.87 21.35 9.19
CA LEU A 138 12.15 22.13 8.18
C LEU A 138 12.79 23.51 7.93
N GLU A 139 13.62 24.00 8.85
CA GLU A 139 14.31 25.30 8.77
C GLU A 139 15.22 25.45 7.52
N PRO A 140 15.94 24.41 7.03
CA PRO A 140 16.69 24.49 5.78
C PRO A 140 15.80 24.53 4.54
N VAL A 141 14.59 23.94 4.59
CA VAL A 141 13.67 23.84 3.44
C VAL A 141 13.11 25.21 3.05
N SER A 142 12.87 26.08 4.02
CA SER A 142 12.43 27.46 3.74
C SER A 142 13.56 28.36 3.21
N LYS A 143 14.83 27.98 3.42
CA LYS A 143 16.00 28.77 3.01
C LYS A 143 16.47 28.47 1.58
N PHE A 144 16.14 27.30 1.04
CA PHE A 144 16.55 26.86 -0.30
C PHE A 144 15.32 26.46 -1.12
N HIS A 145 14.80 27.39 -1.92
CA HIS A 145 13.61 27.16 -2.74
C HIS A 145 13.82 26.05 -3.80
N ASP A 146 15.07 25.81 -4.22
CA ASP A 146 15.48 24.73 -5.13
C ASP A 146 15.33 23.30 -4.54
N LEU A 147 15.02 23.14 -3.25
CA LEU A 147 14.71 21.83 -2.66
C LEU A 147 13.26 21.36 -2.87
N ASN A 148 12.36 22.26 -3.29
CA ASN A 148 10.95 21.89 -3.45
C ASN A 148 10.71 21.06 -4.71
N GLU A 149 11.49 21.28 -5.78
CA GLU A 149 11.28 20.61 -7.07
C GLU A 149 11.47 19.08 -6.99
N PRO A 150 12.51 18.51 -6.33
CA PRO A 150 12.61 17.07 -6.10
C PRO A 150 11.43 16.50 -5.29
N THR A 151 10.87 17.29 -4.36
CA THR A 151 9.73 16.85 -3.55
C THR A 151 8.47 16.71 -4.40
N TYR A 152 8.24 17.62 -5.35
CA TYR A 152 7.13 17.52 -6.29
C TYR A 152 7.30 16.32 -7.25
N TRP A 153 8.53 16.04 -7.70
CA TRP A 153 8.82 14.85 -8.50
C TRP A 153 8.56 13.54 -7.73
N MET A 154 8.97 13.47 -6.46
CA MET A 154 8.67 12.30 -5.61
C MET A 154 7.16 12.13 -5.38
N LEU A 155 6.43 13.24 -5.19
CA LEU A 155 4.99 13.22 -5.02
C LEU A 155 4.29 12.74 -6.31
N GLY A 156 4.74 13.22 -7.46
CA GLY A 156 4.24 12.80 -8.77
C GLY A 156 4.52 11.32 -9.06
N ALA A 157 5.72 10.84 -8.76
CA ALA A 157 6.06 9.42 -8.91
C ALA A 157 5.22 8.52 -7.98
N GLY A 158 5.03 8.95 -6.72
CA GLY A 158 4.14 8.27 -5.78
C GLY A 158 2.70 8.22 -6.29
N PHE A 159 2.20 9.32 -6.86
CA PHE A 159 0.86 9.36 -7.45
C PHE A 159 0.70 8.42 -8.65
N ILE A 160 1.65 8.43 -9.59
CA ILE A 160 1.64 7.51 -10.74
C ILE A 160 1.63 6.06 -10.27
N TRP A 161 2.43 5.73 -9.26
CA TRP A 161 2.47 4.39 -8.68
C TRP A 161 1.13 3.99 -8.05
N MET A 162 0.48 4.90 -7.31
CA MET A 162 -0.86 4.66 -6.75
C MET A 162 -1.91 4.44 -7.84
N LEU A 163 -1.83 5.15 -8.97
CA LEU A 163 -2.72 4.89 -10.11
C LEU A 163 -2.51 3.49 -10.70
N VAL A 164 -1.26 3.10 -10.93
CA VAL A 164 -0.90 1.74 -11.40
C VAL A 164 -1.47 0.69 -10.45
N TRP A 165 -1.35 0.91 -9.15
CA TRP A 165 -1.86 0.01 -8.13
C TRP A 165 -3.39 -0.08 -8.12
N MET A 166 -4.10 1.04 -8.28
CA MET A 166 -5.57 1.06 -8.38
C MET A 166 -6.06 0.29 -9.60
N PHE A 167 -5.41 0.45 -10.77
CA PHE A 167 -5.72 -0.34 -11.96
C PHE A 167 -5.43 -1.83 -11.74
N ALA A 168 -4.34 -2.16 -11.07
CA ALA A 168 -3.97 -3.54 -10.77
C ALA A 168 -5.00 -4.24 -9.86
N ILE A 169 -5.58 -3.55 -8.87
CA ILE A 169 -6.66 -4.10 -8.05
C ILE A 169 -7.89 -4.39 -8.87
N ILE A 170 -8.35 -3.43 -9.67
CA ILE A 170 -9.57 -3.60 -10.49
C ILE A 170 -9.39 -4.79 -11.45
N GLY A 171 -8.19 -4.92 -12.06
CA GLY A 171 -7.83 -6.08 -12.87
C GLY A 171 -7.78 -7.39 -12.07
N SER A 172 -7.34 -7.33 -10.81
CA SER A 172 -7.18 -8.53 -9.97
C SER A 172 -8.49 -9.24 -9.62
N LEU A 173 -9.61 -8.52 -9.64
CA LEU A 173 -10.94 -9.06 -9.35
C LEU A 173 -11.39 -10.12 -10.37
N ASN A 174 -10.77 -10.18 -11.55
CA ASN A 174 -11.04 -11.18 -12.58
C ASN A 174 -10.16 -12.45 -12.48
N PHE A 175 -9.18 -12.51 -11.57
CA PHE A 175 -8.32 -13.69 -11.42
C PHE A 175 -8.92 -14.72 -10.47
N TYR A 176 -8.65 -15.99 -10.76
CA TYR A 176 -9.08 -17.16 -9.96
C TYR A 176 -8.54 -17.14 -8.52
N PHE A 177 -7.33 -16.61 -8.31
CA PHE A 177 -6.71 -16.47 -6.98
C PHE A 177 -6.69 -15.02 -6.50
N THR A 178 -7.85 -14.37 -6.48
CA THR A 178 -8.03 -12.97 -6.06
C THR A 178 -7.31 -12.59 -4.75
N PRO A 179 -7.42 -13.36 -3.62
CA PRO A 179 -6.79 -12.95 -2.36
C PRO A 179 -5.27 -12.95 -2.41
N LEU A 180 -4.65 -13.94 -3.09
CA LEU A 180 -3.19 -14.01 -3.22
C LEU A 180 -2.65 -12.84 -4.05
N VAL A 181 -3.34 -12.50 -5.15
CA VAL A 181 -2.95 -11.35 -5.98
C VAL A 181 -3.06 -10.04 -5.19
N ILE A 182 -4.12 -9.87 -4.41
CA ILE A 182 -4.27 -8.69 -3.53
C ILE A 182 -3.16 -8.63 -2.48
N THR A 183 -2.80 -9.75 -1.85
CA THR A 183 -1.69 -9.76 -0.87
C THR A 183 -0.34 -9.42 -1.51
N ALA A 184 -0.06 -9.92 -2.72
CA ALA A 184 1.15 -9.57 -3.46
C ALA A 184 1.17 -8.09 -3.86
N LEU A 185 0.01 -7.54 -4.24
CA LEU A 185 -0.14 -6.11 -4.52
C LEU A 185 0.09 -5.26 -3.27
N VAL A 186 -0.46 -5.63 -2.12
CA VAL A 186 -0.21 -4.92 -0.85
C VAL A 186 1.28 -4.99 -0.47
N LEU A 187 1.92 -6.15 -0.63
CA LEU A 187 3.35 -6.32 -0.38
C LEU A 187 4.20 -5.43 -1.31
N SER A 188 3.82 -5.33 -2.59
CA SER A 188 4.47 -4.43 -3.54
C SER A 188 4.37 -2.97 -3.10
N LEU A 189 3.22 -2.56 -2.57
CA LEU A 189 3.00 -1.19 -2.11
C LEU A 189 3.83 -0.91 -0.85
N ALA A 190 3.81 -1.80 0.14
CA ALA A 190 4.66 -1.70 1.32
C ALA A 190 6.16 -1.63 0.94
N TRP A 191 6.61 -2.50 0.05
CA TRP A 191 7.99 -2.48 -0.43
C TRP A 191 8.34 -1.15 -1.09
N THR A 192 7.52 -0.66 -2.02
CA THR A 192 7.78 0.63 -2.68
C THR A 192 7.83 1.81 -1.71
N THR A 193 7.01 1.82 -0.66
CA THR A 193 7.09 2.88 0.36
C THR A 193 8.41 2.87 1.12
N GLU A 194 8.95 1.68 1.44
CA GLU A 194 10.26 1.56 2.08
C GLU A 194 11.41 1.90 1.12
N VAL A 195 11.30 1.55 -0.17
CA VAL A 195 12.24 1.99 -1.21
C VAL A 195 12.27 3.52 -1.25
N MET A 196 11.12 4.18 -1.34
CA MET A 196 11.02 5.64 -1.41
C MET A 196 11.64 6.31 -0.17
N ARG A 197 11.37 5.77 1.03
CA ARG A 197 11.98 6.26 2.28
C ARG A 197 13.51 6.13 2.26
N ASN A 198 14.03 4.99 1.81
CA ASN A 198 15.46 4.75 1.74
C ASN A 198 16.16 5.62 0.68
N VAL A 199 15.53 5.81 -0.48
CA VAL A 199 16.03 6.73 -1.51
C VAL A 199 16.07 8.16 -0.97
N ALA A 200 15.03 8.62 -0.27
CA ALA A 200 15.02 9.93 0.37
C ALA A 200 16.17 10.09 1.37
N ASN A 201 16.34 9.13 2.28
CA ASN A 201 17.42 9.16 3.27
C ASN A 201 18.82 9.18 2.62
N GLN A 202 19.04 8.40 1.55
CA GLN A 202 20.30 8.43 0.81
C GLN A 202 20.53 9.78 0.10
N THR A 203 19.50 10.38 -0.50
CA THR A 203 19.62 11.69 -1.15
C THR A 203 20.01 12.77 -0.15
N VAL A 204 19.32 12.83 1.00
CA VAL A 204 19.58 13.80 2.06
C VAL A 204 20.99 13.61 2.65
N SER A 205 21.38 12.38 2.97
CA SER A 205 22.72 12.07 3.48
C SER A 205 23.82 12.53 2.53
N ARG A 206 23.65 12.33 1.22
CA ARG A 206 24.62 12.76 0.21
C ARG A 206 24.68 14.27 0.01
N VAL A 207 23.54 14.95 0.01
CA VAL A 207 23.50 16.42 -0.07
C VAL A 207 24.23 17.03 1.12
N ILE A 208 23.99 16.50 2.32
CA ILE A 208 24.67 16.93 3.55
C ILE A 208 26.18 16.63 3.47
N ALA A 209 26.57 15.42 3.06
CA ALA A 209 27.98 15.06 2.91
C ALA A 209 28.71 15.95 1.89
N LEU A 210 28.07 16.28 0.76
CA LEU A 210 28.66 17.19 -0.24
C LEU A 210 28.76 18.63 0.25
N TYR A 211 27.76 19.10 1.02
CA TYR A 211 27.79 20.41 1.65
C TYR A 211 28.99 20.54 2.62
N TYR A 212 29.18 19.56 3.50
CA TYR A 212 30.26 19.58 4.48
C TYR A 212 31.64 19.32 3.89
N LEU A 213 31.78 18.41 2.91
CA LEU A 213 33.09 18.02 2.37
C LEU A 213 33.60 18.93 1.26
N ARG A 214 32.72 19.61 0.52
CA ARG A 214 33.14 20.43 -0.63
C ARG A 214 32.82 21.91 -0.50
N GLY A 215 32.08 22.33 0.53
CA GLY A 215 31.69 23.75 0.71
C GLY A 215 30.90 24.32 -0.48
N MET A 216 30.43 23.47 -1.40
CA MET A 216 29.70 23.86 -2.59
C MET A 216 28.20 23.79 -2.30
N GLN A 217 27.48 24.87 -2.63
CA GLN A 217 26.02 24.86 -2.76
C GLN A 217 25.65 23.97 -3.96
N SER A 218 25.58 22.65 -3.75
CA SER A 218 25.32 21.71 -4.83
C SER A 218 23.84 21.70 -5.18
N ASN A 219 23.54 21.99 -6.45
CA ASN A 219 22.20 21.91 -7.01
C ASN A 219 21.56 20.54 -6.71
N THR A 220 20.49 20.55 -5.92
CA THR A 220 19.81 19.39 -5.32
C THR A 220 19.23 18.44 -6.36
N GLN A 221 18.84 18.98 -7.52
CA GLN A 221 18.37 18.24 -8.69
C GLN A 221 19.40 17.22 -9.20
N PHE A 222 20.67 17.61 -9.33
CA PHE A 222 21.71 16.75 -9.85
C PHE A 222 22.03 15.57 -8.91
N CYS A 223 22.00 15.83 -7.59
CA CYS A 223 22.18 14.80 -6.57
C CYS A 223 20.99 13.84 -6.51
N PHE A 224 19.76 14.34 -6.68
CA PHE A 224 18.53 13.54 -6.72
C PHE A 224 18.46 12.65 -7.96
N GLN A 225 18.72 13.20 -9.15
CA GLN A 225 18.72 12.48 -10.42
C GLN A 225 19.80 11.37 -10.45
N ARG A 226 20.95 11.62 -9.82
CA ARG A 226 22.02 10.63 -9.70
C ARG A 226 21.76 9.58 -8.61
N ALA A 227 21.05 9.94 -7.54
CA ALA A 227 20.64 8.99 -6.51
C ALA A 227 19.60 7.99 -7.03
N LEU A 228 18.62 8.49 -7.78
CA LEU A 228 17.66 7.69 -8.55
C LEU A 228 18.39 6.80 -9.55
N SER A 229 19.22 7.33 -10.44
CA SER A 229 19.81 6.51 -11.52
C SER A 229 20.88 5.50 -11.06
N LYS A 230 21.73 5.81 -10.07
CA LYS A 230 22.88 4.94 -9.71
C LYS A 230 22.72 4.14 -8.42
N ASN A 231 21.89 4.56 -7.46
CA ASN A 231 21.73 3.81 -6.19
C ASN A 231 20.34 3.23 -5.99
N LEU A 232 19.41 3.38 -6.95
CA LEU A 232 18.10 2.75 -6.86
C LEU A 232 18.23 1.25 -6.58
N GLY A 233 19.12 0.54 -7.27
CA GLY A 233 19.31 -0.90 -7.06
C GLY A 233 19.76 -1.27 -5.64
N SER A 234 20.71 -0.53 -5.06
CA SER A 234 21.16 -0.74 -3.68
C SER A 234 20.09 -0.31 -2.66
N ALA A 235 19.34 0.76 -2.93
CA ALA A 235 18.23 1.20 -2.09
C ALA A 235 17.06 0.21 -2.11
N CYS A 236 16.76 -0.39 -3.27
CA CYS A 236 15.77 -1.44 -3.43
C CYS A 236 16.15 -2.72 -2.66
N LEU A 237 17.40 -3.16 -2.75
CA LEU A 237 17.88 -4.28 -1.95
C LEU A 237 17.90 -3.94 -0.45
N GLY A 238 18.32 -2.72 -0.09
CA GLY A 238 18.29 -2.24 1.29
C GLY A 238 16.88 -2.22 1.89
N SER A 239 15.87 -1.78 1.13
CA SER A 239 14.47 -1.79 1.58
C SER A 239 13.88 -3.18 1.80
N LEU A 240 14.46 -4.22 1.18
CA LEU A 240 14.07 -5.60 1.40
C LEU A 240 14.75 -6.19 2.64
N PHE A 241 16.06 -5.99 2.78
CA PHE A 241 16.86 -6.65 3.82
C PHE A 241 16.94 -5.90 5.15
N VAL A 242 16.91 -4.57 5.15
CA VAL A 242 17.06 -3.77 6.38
C VAL A 242 15.92 -4.02 7.39
N PRO A 243 14.63 -4.03 6.98
CA PRO A 243 13.54 -4.34 7.91
C PRO A 243 13.63 -5.77 8.46
N ALA A 244 14.04 -6.73 7.62
CA ALA A 244 14.22 -8.11 8.04
C ALA A 244 15.33 -8.26 9.10
N ILE A 245 16.47 -7.58 8.89
CA ILE A 245 17.58 -7.61 9.86
C ILE A 245 17.19 -6.93 11.17
N GLU A 246 16.48 -5.79 11.12
CA GLU A 246 16.06 -5.09 12.34
C GLU A 246 15.02 -5.88 13.13
N PHE A 247 14.10 -6.55 12.44
CA PHE A 247 13.16 -7.47 13.07
C PHE A 247 13.88 -8.62 13.78
N LEU A 248 14.88 -9.22 13.12
CA LEU A 248 15.72 -10.26 13.73
C LEU A 248 16.47 -9.75 14.97
N ARG A 249 16.97 -8.50 14.95
CA ARG A 249 17.62 -7.89 16.12
C ARG A 249 16.65 -7.66 17.28
N ILE A 250 15.42 -7.24 16.99
CA ILE A 250 14.39 -7.05 18.02
C ILE A 250 14.02 -8.38 18.66
N ILE A 251 13.82 -9.43 17.84
CA ILE A 251 13.59 -10.79 18.35
C ILE A 251 14.77 -11.25 19.19
N ALA A 252 16.00 -11.10 18.71
CA ALA A 252 17.19 -11.50 19.45
C ALA A 252 17.28 -10.78 20.80
N ARG A 253 17.00 -9.47 20.85
CA ARG A 253 16.97 -8.72 22.12
C ARG A 253 15.84 -9.17 23.04
N ALA A 254 14.65 -9.45 22.51
CA ALA A 254 13.54 -9.95 23.29
C ALA A 254 13.83 -11.33 23.89
N LEU A 255 14.44 -12.23 23.11
CA LEU A 255 14.86 -13.55 23.59
C LEU A 255 15.94 -13.44 24.66
N ASN A 256 16.96 -12.59 24.46
CA ASN A 256 17.98 -12.32 25.48
C ASN A 256 17.38 -11.73 26.78
N LEU A 257 16.31 -10.93 26.68
CA LEU A 257 15.62 -10.38 27.86
C LEU A 257 14.83 -11.45 28.62
N ILE A 258 14.19 -12.38 27.91
CA ILE A 258 13.44 -13.51 28.52
C ILE A 258 14.40 -14.49 29.19
N GLU A 259 15.51 -14.82 28.53
CA GLU A 259 16.55 -15.70 29.11
C GLU A 259 17.22 -15.07 30.34
N GLY A 260 17.37 -13.74 30.36
CA GLY A 260 17.85 -13.01 31.54
C GLY A 260 16.89 -13.04 32.73
N GLU A 261 15.56 -13.03 32.54
CA GLU A 261 14.60 -13.11 33.66
C GLU A 261 14.63 -14.47 34.37
N ASP A 262 14.93 -15.56 33.64
CA ASP A 262 15.06 -16.90 34.23
C ASP A 262 16.28 -17.00 35.17
N GLU A 263 17.41 -16.33 34.86
CA GLU A 263 18.58 -16.30 35.75
C GLU A 263 18.34 -15.49 37.05
N PHE A 264 17.52 -14.44 36.99
CA PHE A 264 17.17 -13.64 38.19
C PHE A 264 16.08 -14.28 39.06
N MET A 265 15.20 -15.13 38.50
CA MET A 265 14.16 -15.81 39.27
C MET A 265 14.68 -17.03 40.07
N PHE A 266 15.79 -17.63 39.65
CA PHE A 266 16.46 -18.73 40.40
C PHE A 266 17.44 -18.26 41.49
N SER A 267 17.75 -16.96 41.57
CA SER A 267 18.63 -16.40 42.61
C SER A 267 17.93 -16.09 43.94
N CYS A 268 16.62 -16.37 44.06
CA CYS A 268 15.87 -16.27 45.31
C CYS A 268 15.07 -17.55 45.55
N PRO A 269 15.72 -18.61 46.09
CA PRO A 269 15.27 -19.09 47.39
C PRO A 269 16.43 -19.58 48.26
N ASN A 270 16.55 -19.03 49.48
CA ASN A 270 17.07 -19.67 50.72
C ASN A 270 17.71 -18.66 51.69
N LEU A 271 17.00 -17.59 52.03
CA LEU A 271 17.23 -16.86 53.29
C LEU A 271 15.99 -16.95 54.17
N SER A 272 15.59 -18.20 54.45
CA SER A 272 14.68 -18.55 55.54
C SER A 272 14.96 -19.98 55.99
N ALA A 273 16.21 -20.27 56.35
CA ALA A 273 16.55 -21.45 57.15
C ALA A 273 17.93 -21.26 57.80
N ASN A 274 17.91 -21.26 59.14
CA ASN A 274 19.02 -21.39 60.10
C ASN A 274 19.73 -20.13 60.62
N HIS A 275 19.42 -19.88 61.90
CA HIS A 275 19.98 -19.02 62.95
C HIS A 275 19.52 -17.56 63.02
#